data_AF-A0A9Q2XNY8-F1
#
_entry.id   AF-A0A9Q2XNY8-F1
#
_cell.length_a   1.000
_cell.length_b   1.000
_cell.length_c   1.000
_cell.angle_alpha   90.00
_cell.angle_beta   90.00
_cell.angle_gamma   90.00
#
_symmetry.space_group_name_H-M   'P 1'
#
loop_
_entity.id
_entity.type
_entity.pdbx_description
1 polymer ?
#
loop_
_entity_poly.entity_id
_entity_poly.type
_entity_poly.pdbx_seq_one_letter_code
_entity_poly.pdbx_strand_id
1 'polypeptide(L)'
;MQQIRGVCCALLPALLLLQGCVPRSVIVHDGLDTTVLDPQTQQPLAGVAILDGGTWVAQSDAQGRVQLAPERTLKLVPLMGEANIMLSLLACKDGYAPLPVATRGGWNADYGQSQVHREVIYLQRASGTPSHACPGPLK
;
A
#
# COMPACT_ATOMS: atom_id res chain seq x y z
N MET A 1 -35.02 -21.33 46.60
CA MET A 1 -33.70 -21.12 45.95
C MET A 1 -33.69 -21.93 44.67
N GLN A 2 -33.98 -21.29 43.54
CA GLN A 2 -34.20 -21.93 42.24
C GLN A 2 -32.92 -21.81 41.39
N GLN A 3 -32.67 -22.86 40.63
CA GLN A 3 -31.47 -23.13 39.83
C GLN A 3 -31.06 -21.97 38.92
N ILE A 4 -29.88 -21.40 39.16
CA ILE A 4 -29.13 -20.57 38.18
C ILE A 4 -27.86 -21.32 37.83
N ARG A 5 -27.97 -22.44 37.10
CA ARG A 5 -26.79 -23.21 36.64
C ARG A 5 -26.79 -23.54 35.14
N GLY A 6 -27.81 -23.14 34.40
CA GLY A 6 -27.94 -23.50 32.97
C GLY A 6 -27.49 -22.44 31.96
N VAL A 7 -27.23 -21.19 32.37
CA VAL A 7 -27.09 -20.08 31.41
C VAL A 7 -25.63 -19.79 30.99
N CYS A 8 -24.63 -20.19 31.80
CA CYS A 8 -23.22 -19.90 31.48
C CYS A 8 -22.61 -20.82 30.39
N CYS A 9 -23.12 -22.04 30.19
CA CYS A 9 -22.50 -22.99 29.24
C CYS A 9 -22.92 -22.80 27.78
N ALA A 10 -24.01 -22.09 27.49
CA ALA A 10 -24.46 -21.86 26.12
C ALA A 10 -23.83 -20.59 25.48
N LEU A 11 -23.28 -19.68 26.28
CA LEU A 11 -22.67 -18.43 25.80
C LEU A 11 -21.23 -18.61 25.30
N LEU A 12 -20.47 -19.55 25.86
CA LEU A 12 -19.09 -19.82 25.41
C LEU A 12 -18.98 -20.35 23.97
N PRO A 13 -19.77 -21.35 23.51
CA PRO A 13 -19.68 -21.80 22.13
C PRO A 13 -20.14 -20.73 21.13
N ALA A 14 -21.11 -19.88 21.50
CA ALA A 14 -21.52 -18.73 20.69
C ALA A 14 -20.40 -17.66 20.58
N LEU A 15 -19.66 -17.41 21.66
CA LEU A 15 -18.47 -16.55 21.65
C LEU A 15 -17.30 -17.13 20.86
N LEU A 16 -17.13 -18.45 20.84
CA LEU A 16 -16.11 -19.15 20.02
C LEU A 16 -16.47 -19.16 18.53
N LEU A 17 -17.77 -19.25 18.18
CA LEU A 17 -18.24 -19.13 16.80
C LEU A 17 -18.08 -17.71 16.24
N LEU A 18 -18.11 -16.68 17.10
CA LEU A 18 -17.85 -15.28 16.71
C LEU A 18 -16.36 -14.99 16.42
N GLN A 19 -15.42 -15.89 16.79
CA GLN A 19 -13.99 -15.70 16.49
C GLN A 19 -13.66 -15.91 15.01
N GLY A 20 -14.57 -16.52 14.25
CA GLY A 20 -14.44 -16.71 12.79
C GLY A 20 -14.71 -15.46 11.96
N CYS A 21 -15.31 -14.41 12.54
CA CYS A 21 -15.83 -13.27 11.80
C CYS A 21 -15.32 -11.93 12.35
N VAL A 22 -14.07 -11.85 12.80
CA VAL A 22 -13.47 -10.51 12.98
C VAL A 22 -13.10 -9.99 11.58
N PRO A 23 -13.82 -8.99 11.06
CA PRO A 23 -13.43 -8.31 9.84
C PRO A 23 -11.99 -7.78 9.95
N ARG A 24 -11.10 -8.36 9.15
CA ARG A 24 -9.68 -8.01 9.08
C ARG A 24 -9.44 -7.37 7.72
N SER A 25 -9.18 -6.07 7.66
CA SER A 25 -8.62 -5.49 6.45
C SER A 25 -7.11 -5.64 6.48
N VAL A 26 -6.53 -6.20 5.42
CA VAL A 26 -5.09 -6.22 5.24
C VAL A 26 -4.76 -5.09 4.29
N ILE A 27 -4.10 -4.04 4.78
CA ILE A 27 -3.48 -3.06 3.91
C ILE A 27 -2.16 -3.68 3.50
N VAL A 28 -2.02 -3.95 2.20
CA VAL A 28 -0.80 -4.44 1.60
C VAL A 28 -0.24 -3.29 0.78
N HIS A 29 1.06 -3.05 0.81
CA HIS A 29 1.67 -2.49 -0.39
C HIS A 29 2.60 -3.53 -0.96
N ASP A 30 2.62 -3.60 -2.28
CA ASP A 30 3.61 -4.43 -2.95
C ASP A 30 5.00 -3.82 -2.72
N GLY A 31 6.02 -4.67 -2.84
CA GLY A 31 7.40 -4.22 -2.86
C GLY A 31 7.77 -3.65 -4.21
N LEU A 32 8.89 -2.95 -4.24
CA LEU A 32 9.46 -2.35 -5.44
C LEU A 32 10.97 -2.58 -5.41
N ASP A 33 11.53 -3.14 -6.48
CA ASP A 33 12.96 -3.35 -6.65
C ASP A 33 13.33 -2.98 -8.09
N THR A 34 13.62 -1.70 -8.29
CA THR A 34 13.66 -1.10 -9.63
C THR A 34 14.70 0.01 -9.74
N THR A 35 14.88 0.52 -10.94
CA THR A 35 15.62 1.75 -11.25
C THR A 35 14.70 2.73 -11.94
N VAL A 36 14.74 3.99 -11.50
CA VAL A 36 14.01 5.10 -12.12
C VAL A 36 14.92 5.86 -13.06
N LEU A 37 14.51 5.98 -14.31
CA LEU A 37 15.26 6.65 -15.38
C LEU A 37 14.46 7.80 -15.97
N ASP A 38 15.18 8.80 -16.49
CA ASP A 38 14.62 9.79 -17.39
C ASP A 38 14.50 9.18 -18.80
N PRO A 39 13.30 9.11 -19.41
CA PRO A 39 13.11 8.42 -20.68
C PRO A 39 13.87 9.04 -21.85
N GLN A 40 14.18 10.34 -21.79
CA GLN A 40 14.89 11.04 -22.87
C GLN A 40 16.38 10.84 -22.77
N THR A 41 16.93 10.99 -21.57
CA THR A 41 18.39 10.92 -21.37
C THR A 41 18.90 9.53 -21.00
N GLN A 42 17.99 8.61 -20.63
CA GLN A 42 18.29 7.28 -20.07
C GLN A 42 19.17 7.34 -18.81
N GLN A 43 19.29 8.53 -18.19
CA GLN A 43 20.07 8.73 -16.98
C GLN A 43 19.25 8.36 -15.74
N PRO A 44 19.89 7.83 -14.70
CA PRO A 44 19.22 7.56 -13.44
C PRO A 44 18.71 8.83 -12.75
N LEU A 45 17.53 8.72 -12.15
CA LEU A 45 16.90 9.81 -11.41
C LEU A 45 17.00 9.56 -9.92
N ALA A 46 17.88 10.32 -9.27
CA ALA A 46 18.02 10.31 -7.82
C ALA A 46 16.90 11.11 -7.13
N GLY A 47 16.56 10.73 -5.90
CA GLY A 47 15.62 11.47 -5.06
C GLY A 47 14.16 11.43 -5.51
N VAL A 48 13.76 10.44 -6.31
CA VAL A 48 12.36 10.19 -6.65
C VAL A 48 11.66 9.61 -5.43
N ALA A 49 10.59 10.24 -4.97
CA ALA A 49 9.78 9.75 -3.86
C ALA A 49 8.80 8.68 -4.35
N ILE A 50 8.68 7.57 -3.61
CA ILE A 50 7.60 6.61 -3.76
C ILE A 50 6.60 6.84 -2.65
N LEU A 51 5.35 7.03 -3.03
CA LEU A 51 4.25 7.35 -2.12
C LEU A 51 3.20 6.23 -2.12
N ASP A 52 2.72 5.86 -0.94
CA ASP A 52 1.54 5.01 -0.76
C ASP A 52 0.43 5.83 -0.08
N GLY A 53 -0.68 6.05 -0.79
CA GLY A 53 -1.79 6.87 -0.29
C GLY A 53 -1.38 8.30 0.12
N GLY A 54 -0.31 8.84 -0.48
CA GLY A 54 0.27 10.15 -0.14
C GLY A 54 1.35 10.12 0.96
N THR A 55 1.61 8.97 1.56
CA THR A 55 2.69 8.78 2.54
C THR A 55 3.97 8.37 1.85
N TRP A 56 5.09 8.99 2.20
CA TRP A 56 6.40 8.63 1.64
C TRP A 56 6.90 7.31 2.22
N VAL A 57 7.13 6.30 1.37
CA VAL A 57 7.54 4.94 1.77
C VAL A 57 8.92 4.51 1.28
N ALA A 58 9.41 5.09 0.17
CA ALA A 58 10.77 4.85 -0.32
C ALA A 58 11.29 6.03 -1.14
N GLN A 59 12.61 6.11 -1.36
CA GLN A 59 13.24 7.10 -2.21
C GLN A 59 14.30 6.45 -3.11
N SER A 60 14.47 6.95 -4.33
CA SER A 60 15.56 6.50 -5.21
C SER A 60 16.92 7.04 -4.77
N ASP A 61 17.94 6.17 -4.82
CA ASP A 61 19.33 6.51 -4.52
C ASP A 61 20.00 7.32 -5.65
N ALA A 62 21.30 7.62 -5.50
CA ALA A 62 22.07 8.36 -6.50
C ALA A 62 22.15 7.64 -7.87
N GLN A 63 21.94 6.33 -7.89
CA GLN A 63 21.89 5.48 -9.08
C GLN A 63 20.44 5.25 -9.55
N GLY A 64 19.47 6.01 -9.02
CA GLY A 64 18.06 5.90 -9.36
C GLY A 64 17.39 4.62 -8.84
N ARG A 65 18.07 3.80 -8.03
CA ARG A 65 17.52 2.53 -7.54
C ARG A 65 16.56 2.76 -6.40
N VAL A 66 15.46 2.02 -6.42
CA VAL A 66 14.47 2.00 -5.34
C VAL A 66 14.32 0.58 -4.83
N GLN A 67 14.43 0.43 -3.52
CA GLN A 67 14.11 -0.81 -2.82
C GLN A 67 13.05 -0.53 -1.77
N LEU A 68 11.93 -1.21 -1.89
CA LEU A 68 10.81 -1.21 -0.97
C LEU A 68 10.43 -2.66 -0.73
N ALA A 69 10.57 -3.13 0.51
CA ALA A 69 10.06 -4.45 0.87
C ALA A 69 8.51 -4.43 0.83
N PRO A 70 7.85 -5.51 0.40
CA PRO A 70 6.41 -5.59 0.54
C PRO A 70 6.02 -5.60 2.03
N GLU A 71 5.02 -4.82 2.41
CA GLU A 71 4.51 -4.78 3.78
C GLU A 71 3.04 -5.20 3.82
N ARG A 72 2.66 -5.89 4.90
CA ARG A 72 1.26 -6.23 5.19
C ARG A 72 0.94 -5.76 6.59
N THR A 73 0.07 -4.78 6.69
CA THR A 73 -0.48 -4.32 7.95
C THR A 73 -1.91 -4.84 8.10
N LEU A 74 -2.15 -5.55 9.20
CA LEU A 74 -3.49 -5.95 9.60
C LEU A 74 -4.18 -4.76 10.28
N LYS A 75 -5.22 -4.22 9.64
CA LYS A 75 -6.11 -3.22 10.22
C LYS A 75 -7.42 -3.89 10.64
N LEU A 76 -7.70 -3.85 11.93
CA LEU A 76 -8.98 -4.32 12.47
C LEU A 76 -10.00 -3.20 12.30
N VAL A 77 -11.03 -3.43 11.48
CA VAL A 77 -12.11 -2.46 11.26
C VAL A 77 -13.39 -3.06 11.83
N PRO A 78 -14.03 -2.44 12.84
CA PRO A 78 -15.12 -3.06 13.60
C PRO A 78 -16.43 -3.26 12.80
N LEU A 79 -16.56 -2.66 11.62
CA LEU A 79 -17.75 -2.76 10.76
C LEU A 79 -17.31 -3.06 9.33
N MET A 80 -17.64 -4.28 8.86
CA MET A 80 -17.43 -4.84 7.53
C MET A 80 -15.96 -5.06 7.12
N GLY A 81 -15.60 -6.33 6.91
CA GLY A 81 -14.22 -6.81 6.70
C GLY A 81 -13.79 -6.89 5.25
N GLU A 82 -14.70 -6.55 4.36
CA GLU A 82 -14.50 -6.55 2.93
C GLU A 82 -14.77 -5.13 2.44
N ALA A 83 -13.74 -4.52 1.90
CA ALA A 83 -13.77 -3.25 1.21
C ALA A 83 -13.11 -3.45 -0.14
N ASN A 84 -13.68 -2.83 -1.17
CA ASN A 84 -12.96 -2.65 -2.41
C ASN A 84 -11.91 -1.57 -2.17
N ILE A 85 -10.65 -1.99 -2.14
CA ILE A 85 -9.50 -1.11 -1.89
C ILE A 85 -8.78 -0.92 -3.22
N MET A 86 -8.11 0.22 -3.37
CA MET A 86 -7.08 0.40 -4.38
C MET A 86 -5.79 0.80 -3.68
N LEU A 87 -4.77 -0.03 -3.85
CA LEU A 87 -3.40 0.20 -3.42
C LEU A 87 -2.65 0.76 -4.61
N SER A 88 -1.93 1.85 -4.41
CA SER A 88 -1.22 2.52 -5.49
C SER A 88 0.08 3.11 -4.96
N LEU A 89 1.21 2.59 -5.43
CA LEU A 89 2.50 3.25 -5.29
C LEU A 89 2.62 4.29 -6.39
N LEU A 90 2.93 5.53 -6.01
CA LEU A 90 3.12 6.65 -6.92
C LEU A 90 4.56 7.13 -6.86
N ALA A 91 5.26 7.13 -8.00
CA ALA A 91 6.54 7.80 -8.13
C ALA A 91 6.34 9.29 -8.39
N CYS A 92 7.03 10.13 -7.60
CA CYS A 92 6.90 11.58 -7.65
C CYS A 92 8.27 12.24 -7.54
N LYS A 93 8.52 13.25 -8.38
CA LYS A 93 9.70 14.11 -8.31
C LYS A 93 9.35 15.49 -8.85
N ASP A 94 9.89 16.54 -8.24
CA ASP A 94 9.70 17.91 -8.73
C ASP A 94 10.22 18.08 -10.16
N GLY A 95 9.44 18.75 -11.01
CA GLY A 95 9.72 18.89 -12.44
C GLY A 95 9.35 17.67 -13.30
N TYR A 96 8.81 16.62 -12.68
CA TYR A 96 8.36 15.41 -13.36
C TYR A 96 6.86 15.17 -13.14
N ALA A 97 6.22 14.48 -14.09
CA ALA A 97 4.84 14.05 -13.98
C ALA A 97 4.75 12.86 -13.00
N PRO A 98 3.86 12.90 -11.99
CA PRO A 98 3.64 11.76 -11.11
C PRO A 98 3.18 10.52 -11.90
N LEU A 99 3.70 9.35 -11.55
CA LEU A 99 3.45 8.11 -12.28
C LEU A 99 3.06 6.99 -11.30
N PRO A 100 1.92 6.30 -11.49
CA PRO A 100 1.62 5.07 -10.76
C PRO A 100 2.59 3.97 -11.18
N VAL A 101 3.30 3.36 -10.22
CA VAL A 101 4.36 2.38 -10.48
C VAL A 101 4.03 0.98 -9.98
N ALA A 102 3.06 0.87 -9.09
CA ALA A 102 2.42 -0.39 -8.74
C ALA A 102 0.97 -0.09 -8.36
N THR A 103 0.01 -0.79 -8.95
CA THR A 103 -1.40 -0.64 -8.60
C THR A 103 -2.03 -2.01 -8.40
N ARG A 104 -2.88 -2.10 -7.38
CA ARG A 104 -3.71 -3.28 -7.11
C ARG A 104 -5.07 -2.80 -6.65
N GLY A 105 -6.11 -3.19 -7.38
CA GLY A 105 -7.51 -2.92 -7.04
C GLY A 105 -8.26 -4.21 -6.77
N GLY A 106 -9.29 -4.16 -5.94
CA GLY A 106 -10.15 -5.30 -5.65
C GLY A 106 -10.56 -5.40 -4.19
N TRP A 107 -11.30 -6.45 -3.86
CA TRP A 107 -11.63 -6.72 -2.47
C TRP A 107 -10.36 -7.10 -1.70
N ASN A 108 -10.16 -6.49 -0.54
CA ASN A 108 -9.02 -6.79 0.32
C ASN A 108 -8.91 -8.26 0.74
N ALA A 109 -10.03 -9.01 0.72
CA ALA A 109 -10.04 -10.45 0.95
C ALA A 109 -9.38 -11.24 -0.19
N ASP A 110 -9.40 -10.70 -1.41
CA ASP A 110 -8.85 -11.33 -2.62
C ASP A 110 -7.37 -11.00 -2.84
N TYR A 111 -6.80 -10.11 -2.02
CA TYR A 111 -5.39 -9.75 -2.11
C TYR A 111 -4.56 -10.93 -1.59
N GLY A 112 -4.18 -11.82 -2.52
CA GLY A 112 -3.32 -12.97 -2.29
C GLY A 112 -1.92 -12.58 -1.77
N GLN A 113 -0.86 -13.20 -2.26
CA GLN A 113 0.49 -12.82 -1.81
C GLN A 113 0.87 -11.40 -2.30
N SER A 114 1.65 -10.70 -1.48
CA SER A 114 2.30 -9.44 -1.90
C SER A 114 3.31 -9.75 -2.99
N GLN A 115 3.46 -8.85 -3.96
CA GLN A 115 4.40 -9.00 -5.06
C GLN A 115 5.53 -7.98 -4.93
N VAL A 116 6.63 -8.19 -5.67
CA VAL A 116 7.71 -7.21 -5.79
C VAL A 116 7.84 -6.85 -7.26
N HIS A 117 7.53 -5.60 -7.58
CA HIS A 117 7.57 -5.07 -8.94
C HIS A 117 9.01 -4.72 -9.32
N ARG A 118 9.46 -5.19 -10.49
CA ARG A 118 10.87 -5.09 -10.93
C ARG A 118 11.09 -4.38 -12.27
N GLU A 119 10.03 -3.82 -12.83
CA GLU A 119 10.11 -3.12 -14.11
C GLU A 119 10.80 -1.78 -13.95
N VAL A 120 11.64 -1.40 -14.93
CA VAL A 120 12.28 -0.09 -14.97
C VAL A 120 11.20 0.99 -15.09
N ILE A 121 11.29 2.00 -14.22
CA ILE A 121 10.34 3.11 -14.21
C ILE A 121 10.91 4.25 -15.05
N TYR A 122 10.12 4.74 -16.01
CA TYR A 122 10.46 5.92 -16.78
C TYR A 122 9.62 7.11 -16.34
N LEU A 123 10.24 8.07 -15.67
CA LEU A 123 9.54 9.25 -15.18
C LEU A 123 9.65 10.39 -16.19
N GLN A 124 8.51 10.82 -16.75
CA GLN A 124 8.48 11.88 -17.75
C GLN A 124 8.56 13.25 -17.11
N ARG A 125 9.28 14.18 -17.73
CA ARG A 125 9.24 15.60 -17.32
C ARG A 125 7.83 16.16 -17.49
N ALA A 126 7.40 16.98 -16.56
CA ALA A 126 6.10 17.62 -16.64
C ALA A 126 6.10 18.67 -17.77
N SER A 127 5.13 18.59 -18.68
CA SER A 127 4.86 19.61 -19.69
C SER A 127 3.81 20.60 -19.17
N GLY A 128 4.23 21.46 -18.22
CA GLY A 128 3.37 22.47 -17.59
C GLY A 128 3.36 22.39 -16.06
N THR A 129 2.46 23.13 -15.41
CA THR A 129 2.30 23.09 -13.95
C THR A 129 1.74 21.73 -13.52
N PRO A 130 2.43 20.94 -12.69
CA PRO A 130 1.93 19.65 -12.23
C PRO A 130 0.61 19.82 -11.47
N SER A 131 -0.39 18.97 -11.77
CA SER A 131 -1.68 18.97 -11.07
C SER A 131 -1.58 18.42 -9.64
N HIS A 132 -0.45 17.81 -9.27
CA HIS A 132 -0.13 17.33 -7.93
C HIS A 132 1.30 17.75 -7.58
N ALA A 133 1.46 18.49 -6.48
CA ALA A 133 2.78 18.75 -5.89
C ALA A 133 3.26 17.47 -5.19
N CYS A 134 4.53 17.11 -5.38
CA CYS A 134 5.11 16.02 -4.61
C CYS A 134 5.18 16.45 -3.14
N PRO A 135 4.65 15.66 -2.19
CA PRO A 135 4.83 15.95 -0.78
C PRO A 135 6.33 15.99 -0.44
N GLY A 136 6.72 16.98 0.36
CA GLY A 136 8.11 17.13 0.81
C GLY A 136 8.53 15.99 1.75
N PRO A 137 9.84 15.80 1.99
CA PRO A 137 10.33 14.76 2.87
C PRO A 137 9.76 14.97 4.28
N LEU A 138 9.35 13.88 4.92
CA LEU A 138 9.01 13.90 6.34
C LEU A 138 10.24 14.45 7.09
N LYS A 139 10.03 15.55 7.82
CA LYS A 139 11.05 16.17 8.69
C LYS A 139 11.25 15.37 9.97
#